data_AF-A0A0D3KCZ3-F1
#
_entry.id   AF-A0A0D3KCZ3-F1
#
_cell.length_a   1.000
_cell.length_b   1.000
_cell.length_c   1.000
_cell.angle_alpha   90.00
_cell.angle_beta   90.00
_cell.angle_gamma   90.00
#
_symmetry.space_group_name_H-M   'P 1'
#
loop_
_entity.id
_entity.type
_entity.pdbx_description
1 polymer ?
#
loop_
_entity_poly.entity_id
_entity_poly.type
_entity_poly.pdbx_seq_one_letter_code
_entity_poly.pdbx_strand_id
1 'polypeptide(L)'
;MTVYEYRDSTRALLADAPSLARSPAEAALFLVPAFATNMEALREYYSHAQRHVATHHPWWTASGGANHLWWSTADGGGCELNQLRETRHSVAVAHYIKANRSGGYRRTNERCGVASKDRTDDDLGREAYSEGVRQLVWKHLRKADGFKVVARSPSYEDDWADARVCLAPLGIGWGIRLLWSVLAGCVPLLASSEVSPWFDRVLPWEGMALLGVDQRELPRLPALLARLPEETLVQKQKALWHYRRTLLWPPAGIAYNVTLREICVRAEGLARGRGARWKWDCDALLPAGLTQSLHSKRWKGSK
;
A
#
# COMPACT_ATOMS: atom_id res chain seq x y z
N MET A 1 -10.55 -8.41 27.11
CA MET A 1 -9.75 -8.72 25.92
C MET A 1 -10.56 -9.67 25.07
N THR A 2 -11.52 -9.12 24.33
CA THR A 2 -12.54 -9.90 23.62
C THR A 2 -12.13 -9.97 22.15
N VAL A 3 -11.97 -11.19 21.67
CA VAL A 3 -11.79 -11.51 20.25
C VAL A 3 -13.07 -11.07 19.54
N TYR A 4 -13.13 -9.82 19.11
CA TYR A 4 -14.24 -9.29 18.31
C TYR A 4 -14.26 -10.03 16.95
N GLU A 5 -15.25 -10.91 16.79
CA GLU A 5 -16.13 -11.02 15.61
C GLU A 5 -15.51 -11.10 14.20
N TYR A 6 -14.28 -11.59 14.03
CA TYR A 6 -13.74 -11.82 12.68
C TYR A 6 -14.40 -12.98 11.91
N ARG A 7 -15.22 -13.81 12.57
CA ARG A 7 -16.02 -14.84 11.90
C ARG A 7 -17.23 -14.28 11.17
N ASP A 8 -17.66 -13.05 11.47
CA ASP A 8 -18.87 -12.46 10.92
C ASP A 8 -18.63 -11.47 9.78
N SER A 9 -17.40 -11.02 9.52
CA SER A 9 -17.14 -10.06 8.44
C SER A 9 -17.26 -10.69 7.04
N THR A 10 -16.73 -11.90 6.82
CA THR A 10 -16.96 -12.63 5.56
C THR A 10 -18.42 -13.07 5.44
N ARG A 11 -19.06 -13.52 6.54
CA ARG A 11 -20.47 -13.92 6.52
C ARG A 11 -21.39 -12.72 6.27
N ALA A 12 -21.11 -11.53 6.80
CA ALA A 12 -21.83 -10.30 6.54
C ALA A 12 -21.63 -9.83 5.09
N LEU A 13 -20.40 -9.92 4.55
CA LEU A 13 -20.12 -9.64 3.13
C LEU A 13 -20.88 -10.60 2.19
N LEU A 14 -21.01 -11.86 2.58
CA LEU A 14 -21.74 -12.88 1.84
C LEU A 14 -23.26 -12.88 2.13
N ALA A 15 -23.71 -12.28 3.23
CA ALA A 15 -25.12 -12.16 3.59
C ALA A 15 -25.78 -10.91 2.97
N ASP A 16 -24.99 -9.94 2.52
CA ASP A 16 -25.46 -8.81 1.72
C ASP A 16 -25.79 -9.28 0.30
N ALA A 17 -26.92 -9.97 0.15
CA ALA A 17 -27.43 -10.57 -1.08
C ALA A 17 -27.36 -9.70 -2.36
N PRO A 18 -27.48 -8.35 -2.32
CA PRO A 18 -27.30 -7.51 -3.51
C PRO A 18 -25.88 -7.50 -4.07
N SER A 19 -24.87 -7.83 -3.27
CA SER A 19 -23.46 -7.79 -3.67
C SER A 19 -22.95 -9.12 -4.26
N LEU A 20 -23.70 -10.21 -4.05
CA LEU A 20 -23.39 -11.51 -4.61
C LEU A 20 -23.99 -11.69 -6.00
N ALA A 21 -23.13 -12.01 -6.96
CA ALA A 21 -23.59 -12.40 -8.28
C ALA A 21 -24.43 -13.69 -8.19
N ARG A 22 -25.60 -13.71 -8.83
CA ARG A 22 -26.51 -14.88 -8.83
C ARG A 22 -25.91 -16.06 -9.59
N SER A 23 -24.97 -15.78 -10.49
CA SER A 23 -24.15 -16.77 -11.16
C SER A 23 -22.75 -16.23 -11.43
N PRO A 24 -21.75 -17.10 -11.64
CA PRO A 24 -20.41 -16.68 -12.04
C PRO A 24 -20.37 -15.85 -13.33
N ALA A 25 -21.32 -16.05 -14.25
CA ALA A 25 -21.41 -15.28 -15.49
C ALA A 25 -21.78 -13.81 -15.25
N GLU A 26 -22.52 -13.52 -14.18
CA GLU A 26 -22.88 -12.15 -13.78
C GLU A 26 -21.77 -11.46 -12.96
N ALA A 27 -20.76 -12.21 -12.51
CA ALA A 27 -19.74 -11.69 -11.59
C ALA A 27 -18.79 -10.67 -12.26
N ALA A 28 -18.73 -9.48 -11.66
CA ALA A 28 -17.75 -8.46 -12.03
C ALA A 28 -16.34 -8.83 -11.54
N LEU A 29 -16.26 -9.37 -10.32
CA LEU A 29 -15.04 -9.81 -9.65
C LEU A 29 -15.26 -11.17 -8.99
N PHE A 30 -14.18 -11.93 -8.83
CA PHE A 30 -14.15 -13.19 -8.09
C PHE A 30 -13.26 -13.02 -6.86
N LEU A 31 -13.82 -13.18 -5.67
CA LEU A 31 -13.03 -13.23 -4.44
C LEU A 31 -12.30 -14.58 -4.37
N VAL A 32 -10.98 -14.55 -4.23
CA VAL A 32 -10.19 -15.74 -3.89
C VAL A 32 -9.95 -15.75 -2.38
N PRO A 33 -10.59 -16.65 -1.61
CA PRO A 33 -10.51 -16.67 -0.15
C PRO A 33 -9.21 -17.31 0.37
N ALA A 34 -8.08 -16.99 -0.26
CA ALA A 34 -6.76 -17.44 0.15
C ALA A 34 -6.11 -16.35 1.02
N PHE A 35 -6.37 -16.40 2.32
CA PHE A 35 -5.81 -15.46 3.29
C PHE A 35 -4.52 -16.02 3.85
N ALA A 36 -3.41 -15.34 3.58
CA ALA A 36 -2.12 -15.68 4.17
C ALA A 36 -1.48 -14.49 4.91
N THR A 37 -0.76 -14.86 5.95
CA THR A 37 0.03 -13.98 6.82
C THR A 37 1.52 -14.30 6.66
N ASN A 38 2.37 -13.79 7.56
CA ASN A 38 3.82 -14.01 7.57
C ASN A 38 4.15 -15.50 7.78
N MET A 39 4.24 -16.24 6.66
CA MET A 39 4.61 -17.65 6.61
C MET A 39 5.79 -17.85 5.66
N GLU A 40 6.62 -18.86 5.96
CA GLU A 40 7.86 -19.13 5.23
C GLU A 40 7.63 -19.45 3.74
N ALA A 41 6.59 -20.22 3.44
CA ALA A 41 6.23 -20.66 2.07
C ALA A 41 5.07 -19.86 1.46
N LEU A 42 5.06 -18.53 1.67
CA LEU A 42 3.95 -17.66 1.25
C LEU A 42 3.76 -17.66 -0.28
N ARG A 43 4.84 -17.69 -1.04
CA ARG A 43 4.78 -17.72 -2.51
C ARG A 43 4.21 -19.03 -3.01
N GLU A 44 4.66 -20.15 -2.45
CA GLU A 44 4.20 -21.49 -2.75
C GLU A 44 2.72 -21.63 -2.39
N TYR A 45 2.31 -21.09 -1.24
CA TYR A 45 0.91 -21.03 -0.84
C TYR A 45 0.04 -20.35 -1.91
N TYR A 46 0.41 -19.15 -2.36
CA TYR A 46 -0.35 -18.45 -3.41
C TYR A 46 -0.29 -19.19 -4.75
N SER A 47 0.83 -19.80 -5.12
CA SER A 47 0.94 -20.64 -6.32
C SER A 47 0.00 -21.84 -6.26
N HIS A 48 -0.06 -22.53 -5.13
CA HIS A 48 -0.94 -23.68 -4.92
C HIS A 48 -2.42 -23.26 -4.96
N ALA A 49 -2.76 -22.15 -4.28
CA ALA A 49 -4.11 -21.58 -4.31
C ALA A 49 -4.51 -21.17 -5.75
N GLN A 50 -3.61 -20.52 -6.48
CA GLN A 50 -3.86 -20.11 -7.86
C GLN A 50 -4.08 -21.33 -8.76
N ARG A 51 -3.23 -22.36 -8.66
CA ARG A 51 -3.39 -23.60 -9.42
C ARG A 51 -4.72 -24.28 -9.10
N HIS A 52 -5.08 -24.38 -7.82
CA HIS A 52 -6.37 -24.93 -7.42
C HIS A 52 -7.53 -24.16 -8.07
N VAL A 53 -7.50 -22.82 -8.03
CA VAL A 53 -8.53 -21.98 -8.64
C VAL A 53 -8.59 -22.18 -10.16
N ALA A 54 -7.44 -22.17 -10.83
CA ALA A 54 -7.37 -22.35 -12.28
C ALA A 54 -7.84 -23.74 -12.75
N THR A 55 -7.62 -24.78 -11.95
CA THR A 55 -8.03 -26.15 -12.29
C THR A 55 -9.52 -26.39 -12.04
N HIS A 56 -10.09 -25.83 -10.97
CA HIS A 56 -11.46 -26.15 -10.54
C HIS A 56 -12.49 -25.10 -10.93
N HIS A 57 -12.07 -23.90 -11.34
CA HIS A 57 -12.97 -22.80 -11.67
C HIS A 57 -12.69 -22.24 -13.08
N PRO A 58 -13.55 -22.51 -14.08
CA PRO A 58 -13.32 -22.11 -15.48
C PRO A 58 -13.23 -20.59 -15.68
N TRP A 59 -13.74 -19.81 -14.73
CA TRP A 59 -13.74 -18.34 -14.75
C TRP A 59 -12.35 -17.72 -14.61
N TRP A 60 -11.39 -18.46 -14.07
CA TRP A 60 -9.99 -18.06 -14.06
C TRP A 60 -9.48 -17.85 -15.50
N THR A 61 -9.64 -18.87 -16.34
CA THR A 61 -9.16 -18.87 -17.73
C THR A 61 -9.85 -17.79 -18.56
N ALA A 62 -11.13 -17.54 -18.33
CA ALA A 62 -11.90 -16.53 -19.06
C ALA A 62 -11.33 -15.10 -18.96
N SER A 63 -10.61 -14.79 -17.89
CA SER A 63 -10.00 -13.46 -17.66
C SER A 63 -8.48 -13.51 -17.52
N GLY A 64 -7.86 -14.68 -17.59
CA GLY A 64 -6.47 -14.88 -17.16
C GLY A 64 -6.22 -14.41 -15.72
N GLY A 65 -7.23 -14.53 -14.84
CA GLY A 65 -7.18 -14.06 -13.46
C GLY A 65 -7.37 -12.55 -13.26
N ALA A 66 -7.60 -11.75 -14.31
CA ALA A 66 -7.60 -10.28 -14.23
C ALA A 66 -8.70 -9.67 -13.35
N ASN A 67 -9.79 -10.41 -13.14
CA ASN A 67 -10.92 -10.03 -12.28
C ASN A 67 -10.95 -10.82 -10.96
N HIS A 68 -9.87 -11.52 -10.62
CA HIS A 68 -9.75 -12.24 -9.35
C HIS A 68 -9.11 -11.34 -8.30
N LEU A 69 -9.74 -11.25 -7.14
CA LEU A 69 -9.31 -10.43 -6.02
C LEU A 69 -8.62 -11.32 -4.98
N TRP A 70 -7.38 -10.98 -4.68
CA TRP A 70 -6.51 -11.68 -3.74
C TRP A 70 -6.22 -10.79 -2.53
N TRP A 71 -6.20 -11.39 -1.35
CA TRP A 71 -5.79 -10.71 -0.13
C TRP A 71 -4.36 -11.10 0.23
N SER A 72 -3.51 -10.10 0.47
CA SER A 72 -2.21 -10.34 1.09
C SER A 72 -2.05 -9.50 2.35
N THR A 73 -2.07 -10.18 3.48
CA THR A 73 -1.94 -9.57 4.80
C THR A 73 -0.54 -9.71 5.38
N ALA A 74 0.32 -10.52 4.77
CA ALA A 74 1.72 -10.65 5.14
C ALA A 74 2.47 -9.33 4.98
N ASP A 75 3.47 -9.11 5.83
CA ASP A 75 4.29 -7.91 5.92
C ASP A 75 5.12 -7.61 4.66
N GLY A 76 5.15 -8.54 3.70
CA GLY A 76 5.64 -8.32 2.33
C GLY A 76 4.65 -7.55 1.44
N GLY A 77 3.45 -7.27 1.94
CA GLY A 77 2.35 -6.65 1.21
C GLY A 77 1.91 -7.49 0.01
N GLY A 78 1.58 -6.85 -1.10
CA GLY A 78 1.23 -7.52 -2.36
C GLY A 78 2.43 -7.98 -3.20
N CYS A 79 3.66 -7.90 -2.66
CA CYS A 79 4.87 -8.19 -3.42
C CYS A 79 4.92 -9.66 -3.90
N GLU A 80 4.63 -10.64 -3.04
CA GLU A 80 4.66 -12.05 -3.44
C GLU A 80 3.65 -12.35 -4.56
N LEU A 81 2.45 -11.80 -4.47
CA LEU A 81 1.43 -11.87 -5.53
C LEU A 81 1.91 -11.24 -6.85
N ASN A 82 2.70 -10.17 -6.79
CA ASN A 82 3.27 -9.51 -7.97
C ASN A 82 4.46 -10.29 -8.57
N GLN A 83 5.19 -11.10 -7.80
CA GLN A 83 6.29 -11.93 -8.30
C GLN A 83 5.79 -13.19 -9.02
N LEU A 84 4.62 -13.68 -8.62
CA LEU A 84 3.96 -14.80 -9.29
C LEU A 84 3.38 -14.35 -10.63
N ARG A 85 3.86 -14.97 -11.72
CA ARG A 85 3.47 -14.62 -13.10
C ARG A 85 1.97 -14.78 -13.30
N GLU A 86 1.39 -15.76 -12.66
CA GLU A 86 0.00 -16.19 -12.79
C GLU A 86 -0.95 -15.19 -12.10
N THR A 87 -0.54 -14.56 -11.00
CA THR A 87 -1.38 -13.61 -10.24
C THR A 87 -1.04 -12.15 -10.51
N ARG A 88 0.04 -11.82 -11.23
CA ARG A 88 0.47 -10.44 -11.51
C ARG A 88 -0.58 -9.56 -12.20
N HIS A 89 -1.55 -10.18 -12.88
CA HIS A 89 -2.63 -9.48 -13.60
C HIS A 89 -3.91 -9.37 -12.78
N SER A 90 -3.98 -10.08 -11.66
CA SER A 90 -5.11 -10.07 -10.74
C SER A 90 -5.18 -8.78 -9.93
N VAL A 91 -6.27 -8.60 -9.18
CA VAL A 91 -6.45 -7.50 -8.24
C VAL A 91 -5.86 -7.93 -6.89
N ALA A 92 -4.82 -7.23 -6.42
CA ALA A 92 -4.25 -7.48 -5.10
C ALA A 92 -4.75 -6.43 -4.09
N VAL A 93 -5.32 -6.90 -2.99
CA VAL A 93 -5.66 -6.09 -1.82
C VAL A 93 -4.61 -6.36 -0.76
N ALA A 94 -3.78 -5.36 -0.48
CA ALA A 94 -2.67 -5.46 0.44
C ALA A 94 -2.43 -4.12 1.15
N HIS A 95 -1.81 -4.20 2.33
CA HIS A 95 -1.49 -3.00 3.13
C HIS A 95 -0.27 -2.22 2.60
N TYR A 96 0.44 -2.73 1.60
CA TYR A 96 1.28 -1.95 0.67
C TYR A 96 1.62 -2.80 -0.56
N ILE A 97 2.10 -2.15 -1.62
CA ILE A 97 2.58 -2.81 -2.82
C ILE A 97 3.87 -2.12 -3.27
N LYS A 98 4.93 -2.91 -3.46
CA LYS A 98 6.12 -2.47 -4.20
C LYS A 98 5.75 -2.41 -5.68
N ALA A 99 5.67 -1.21 -6.23
CA ALA A 99 5.34 -0.98 -7.63
C ALA A 99 6.62 -1.04 -8.46
N ASN A 100 6.59 -1.74 -9.60
CA ASN A 100 7.72 -1.83 -10.51
C ASN A 100 7.91 -0.53 -11.31
N ARG A 101 8.25 0.58 -10.62
CA ARG A 101 8.34 1.93 -11.22
C ARG A 101 9.68 2.16 -11.93
N SER A 102 10.77 1.58 -11.44
CA SER A 102 12.11 1.74 -12.03
C SER A 102 12.54 0.58 -12.96
N GLY A 103 11.70 -0.43 -13.15
CA GLY A 103 12.06 -1.64 -13.89
C GLY A 103 13.02 -2.58 -13.14
N GLY A 104 13.56 -2.17 -11.99
CA GLY A 104 14.49 -2.95 -11.16
C GLY A 104 13.88 -4.27 -10.67
N TYR A 105 12.59 -4.26 -10.35
CA TYR A 105 11.84 -5.45 -9.92
C TYR A 105 11.88 -6.61 -10.93
N ARG A 106 12.05 -6.31 -12.22
CA ARG A 106 12.04 -7.31 -13.29
C ARG A 106 13.39 -8.01 -13.46
N ARG A 107 14.46 -7.49 -12.86
CA ARG A 107 15.84 -7.96 -13.07
C ARG A 107 16.43 -8.70 -11.87
N THR A 108 15.75 -8.72 -10.73
CA THR A 108 16.36 -9.13 -9.47
C THR A 108 15.53 -10.23 -8.81
N ASN A 109 16.19 -11.29 -8.33
CA ASN A 109 15.65 -12.25 -7.37
C ASN A 109 15.42 -11.60 -5.98
N GLU A 110 14.91 -10.37 -5.96
CA GLU A 110 14.61 -9.61 -4.75
C GLU A 110 13.52 -10.37 -3.99
N ARG A 111 13.87 -10.97 -2.85
CA ARG A 111 12.85 -11.41 -1.89
C ARG A 111 12.16 -10.15 -1.37
N CYS A 112 10.84 -10.19 -1.18
CA CYS A 112 10.06 -9.02 -0.78
C CYS A 112 10.61 -8.37 0.51
N GLY A 113 11.37 -7.27 0.35
CA GLY A 113 12.02 -6.57 1.46
C GLY A 113 13.51 -6.88 1.69
N VAL A 114 14.18 -7.59 0.77
CA VAL A 114 15.64 -7.84 0.78
C VAL A 114 16.26 -7.19 -0.45
N ALA A 115 17.44 -6.56 -0.28
CA ALA A 115 18.16 -5.94 -1.39
C ALA A 115 18.51 -6.95 -2.49
N SER A 116 18.55 -6.50 -3.75
CA SER A 116 19.20 -7.26 -4.81
C SER A 116 20.68 -7.46 -4.49
N LYS A 117 21.22 -8.65 -4.82
CA LYS A 117 22.66 -8.96 -4.72
C LYS A 117 23.54 -8.01 -5.54
N ASP A 118 22.96 -7.32 -6.53
CA ASP A 118 23.66 -6.38 -7.42
C ASP A 118 23.78 -4.96 -6.83
N ARG A 119 23.18 -4.69 -5.66
CA ARG A 119 23.34 -3.39 -4.98
C ARG A 119 24.56 -3.47 -4.06
N THR A 120 25.71 -3.10 -4.59
CA THR A 120 26.93 -2.87 -3.81
C THR A 120 26.91 -1.45 -3.28
N ASP A 121 26.43 -1.28 -2.05
CA ASP A 121 26.88 -0.20 -1.20
C ASP A 121 27.79 -0.88 -0.19
N ASP A 122 29.10 -0.63 -0.26
CA ASP A 122 30.17 -1.52 0.26
C ASP A 122 30.17 -1.72 1.80
N ASP A 123 29.17 -1.18 2.51
CA ASP A 123 28.92 -1.33 3.95
C ASP A 123 27.63 -2.09 4.31
N LEU A 124 26.81 -2.49 3.34
CA LEU A 124 25.58 -3.25 3.56
C LEU A 124 25.71 -4.60 2.89
N GLY A 125 25.90 -5.66 3.69
CA GLY A 125 26.07 -7.02 3.18
C GLY A 125 25.00 -7.42 2.15
N ARG A 126 25.34 -8.38 1.29
CA ARG A 126 24.62 -8.82 0.06
C ARG A 126 23.15 -9.24 0.23
N GLU A 127 22.58 -9.15 1.43
CA GLU A 127 21.18 -9.45 1.78
C GLU A 127 20.65 -8.46 2.85
N ALA A 128 20.74 -7.16 2.57
CA ALA A 128 20.25 -6.16 3.51
C ALA A 128 18.71 -6.12 3.53
N TYR A 129 18.12 -6.39 4.71
CA TYR A 129 16.73 -6.08 5.03
C TYR A 129 16.38 -4.65 4.63
N SER A 130 15.14 -4.39 4.20
CA SER A 130 14.69 -3.08 3.75
C SER A 130 15.44 -2.53 2.53
N GLU A 131 16.07 -3.41 1.76
CA GLU A 131 16.98 -3.02 0.68
C GLU A 131 18.12 -2.08 1.15
N GLY A 132 18.54 -2.18 2.41
CA GLY A 132 19.57 -1.32 2.98
C GLY A 132 19.10 0.03 3.52
N VAL A 133 17.87 0.48 3.19
CA VAL A 133 17.39 1.83 3.56
C VAL A 133 17.48 2.09 5.06
N ARG A 134 17.03 1.14 5.89
CA ARG A 134 17.01 1.35 7.36
C ARG A 134 18.41 1.38 7.95
N GLN A 135 19.35 0.63 7.38
CA GLN A 135 20.73 0.62 7.79
C GLN A 135 21.42 1.92 7.39
N LEU A 136 21.12 2.46 6.20
CA LEU A 136 21.58 3.78 5.78
C LEU A 136 20.97 4.90 6.63
N VAL A 137 19.67 4.83 6.94
CA VAL A 137 19.03 5.74 7.91
C VAL A 137 19.75 5.68 9.26
N TRP A 138 20.04 4.50 9.78
CA TRP A 138 20.79 4.35 11.01
C TRP A 138 22.20 4.94 10.90
N LYS A 139 22.94 4.58 9.85
CA LYS A 139 24.33 5.00 9.61
C LYS A 139 24.44 6.52 9.53
N HIS A 140 23.58 7.16 8.75
CA HIS A 140 23.71 8.57 8.40
C HIS A 140 22.91 9.50 9.32
N LEU A 141 21.77 9.07 9.87
CA LEU A 141 20.84 9.98 10.54
C LEU A 141 20.80 9.84 12.07
N ARG A 142 21.27 8.74 12.66
CA ARG A 142 21.18 8.53 14.13
C ARG A 142 22.01 9.51 14.97
N LYS A 143 23.01 10.15 14.36
CA LYS A 143 23.86 11.16 15.00
C LYS A 143 23.70 12.55 14.37
N ALA A 144 22.76 12.69 13.42
CA ALA A 144 22.53 13.96 12.75
C ALA A 144 21.68 14.86 13.65
N ASP A 145 22.01 16.15 13.69
CA ASP A 145 21.25 17.13 14.46
C ASP A 145 19.80 17.21 13.96
N GLY A 146 18.85 17.25 14.89
CA GLY A 146 17.41 17.29 14.58
C GLY A 146 16.79 15.94 14.20
N PHE A 147 17.53 14.83 14.29
CA PHE A 147 16.99 13.49 14.04
C PHE A 147 16.96 12.65 15.31
N LYS A 148 15.82 11.96 15.54
CA LYS A 148 15.69 10.92 16.56
C LYS A 148 15.55 9.55 15.88
N VAL A 149 16.68 8.85 15.72
CA VAL A 149 16.72 7.49 15.16
C VAL A 149 17.27 6.54 16.23
N VAL A 150 16.37 5.80 16.86
CA VAL A 150 16.67 4.90 17.99
C VAL A 150 16.10 3.52 17.73
N ALA A 151 16.71 2.49 18.34
CA ALA A 151 16.22 1.11 18.24
C ALA A 151 14.95 0.89 19.06
N ARG A 152 14.80 1.62 20.18
CA ARG A 152 13.65 1.62 21.08
C ARG A 152 13.48 3.02 21.67
N SER A 153 12.24 3.41 21.94
CA SER A 153 11.93 4.62 22.68
C SER A 153 10.91 4.31 23.77
N PRO A 154 11.13 4.75 25.03
CA PRO A 154 10.13 4.66 26.09
C PRO A 154 9.00 5.71 25.94
N SER A 155 9.23 6.75 25.13
CA SER A 155 8.26 7.83 24.83
C SER A 155 7.84 7.75 23.36
N TYR A 156 7.58 6.54 22.85
CA TYR A 156 7.45 6.29 21.41
C TYR A 156 6.39 7.18 20.78
N GLU A 157 5.18 7.23 21.33
CA GLU A 157 4.07 8.03 20.82
C GLU A 157 4.39 9.54 20.83
N ASP A 158 4.96 10.04 21.92
CA ASP A 158 5.35 11.45 22.06
C ASP A 158 6.41 11.84 21.03
N ASP A 159 7.39 10.96 20.79
CA ASP A 159 8.45 11.19 19.80
C ASP A 159 7.90 11.37 18.39
N TRP A 160 6.83 10.65 18.03
CA TRP A 160 6.16 10.82 16.75
C TRP A 160 5.32 12.10 16.71
N ALA A 161 4.66 12.45 17.81
CA ALA A 161 3.84 13.66 17.92
C ALA A 161 4.70 14.95 17.86
N ASP A 162 5.89 14.92 18.45
CA ASP A 162 6.84 16.04 18.45
C ASP A 162 7.58 16.20 17.11
N ALA A 163 7.63 15.13 16.30
CA ALA A 163 8.31 15.15 15.02
C ALA A 163 7.53 15.96 13.97
N ARG A 164 8.21 16.87 13.26
CA ARG A 164 7.62 17.59 12.13
C ARG A 164 7.59 16.76 10.85
N VAL A 165 8.63 15.95 10.67
CA VAL A 165 8.81 15.03 9.56
C VAL A 165 9.09 13.65 10.14
N CYS A 166 8.34 12.65 9.69
CA CYS A 166 8.48 11.28 10.16
C CYS A 166 9.04 10.37 9.09
N LEU A 167 10.15 9.69 9.42
CA LEU A 167 10.79 8.76 8.50
C LEU A 167 9.94 7.50 8.31
N ALA A 168 9.55 7.24 7.06
CA ALA A 168 8.91 5.99 6.61
C ALA A 168 9.84 5.24 5.64
N PRO A 169 11.01 4.75 6.12
CA PRO A 169 11.91 3.94 5.31
C PRO A 169 11.26 2.62 4.91
N LEU A 170 11.74 2.08 3.79
CA LEU A 170 11.35 0.79 3.23
C LEU A 170 11.44 -0.38 4.25
N GLY A 171 10.98 -1.56 3.83
CA GLY A 171 11.16 -2.83 4.55
C GLY A 171 9.85 -3.46 5.01
N ILE A 172 9.95 -4.65 5.59
CA ILE A 172 8.81 -5.39 6.17
C ILE A 172 8.09 -4.50 7.17
N GLY A 173 6.77 -4.44 7.05
CA GLY A 173 5.93 -3.53 7.84
C GLY A 173 6.03 -2.06 7.42
N TRP A 174 6.44 -1.76 6.18
CA TRP A 174 6.48 -0.38 5.66
C TRP A 174 5.18 0.40 5.94
N GLY A 175 4.04 -0.25 5.74
CA GLY A 175 2.73 0.33 5.98
C GLY A 175 2.55 0.86 7.41
N ILE A 176 3.17 0.25 8.42
CA ILE A 176 2.97 0.70 9.80
C ILE A 176 3.58 2.07 10.06
N ARG A 177 4.74 2.40 9.45
CA ARG A 177 5.38 3.70 9.66
C ARG A 177 4.61 4.83 9.00
N LEU A 178 4.05 4.56 7.82
CA LEU A 178 3.14 5.49 7.17
C LEU A 178 1.88 5.71 8.01
N LEU A 179 1.34 4.65 8.64
CA LEU A 179 0.22 4.75 9.58
C LEU A 179 0.56 5.68 10.75
N TRP A 180 1.72 5.45 11.38
CA TRP A 180 2.17 6.26 12.51
C TRP A 180 2.35 7.73 12.13
N SER A 181 2.87 8.02 10.93
CA SER A 181 2.92 9.40 10.43
C SER A 181 1.54 10.06 10.35
N VAL A 182 0.58 9.32 9.81
CA VAL A 182 -0.81 9.80 9.67
C VAL A 182 -1.46 10.03 11.04
N LEU A 183 -1.26 9.11 11.99
CA LEU A 183 -1.81 9.19 13.33
C LEU A 183 -1.22 10.36 14.12
N ALA A 184 0.10 10.57 14.03
CA ALA A 184 0.80 11.64 14.72
C ALA A 184 0.64 13.02 14.03
N GLY A 185 0.22 13.06 12.75
CA GLY A 185 0.09 14.32 12.00
C GLY A 185 1.43 14.92 11.55
N CYS A 186 2.52 14.17 11.66
CA CYS A 186 3.82 14.55 11.13
C CYS A 186 3.93 14.23 9.63
N VAL A 187 4.64 15.06 8.86
CA VAL A 187 4.75 14.86 7.41
C VAL A 187 5.53 13.57 7.12
N PRO A 188 4.93 12.55 6.48
CA PRO A 188 5.65 11.33 6.16
C PRO A 188 6.73 11.59 5.11
N LEU A 189 7.92 11.04 5.35
CA LEU A 189 9.03 11.01 4.40
C LEU A 189 9.28 9.58 3.94
N LEU A 190 8.97 9.31 2.68
CA LEU A 190 9.08 7.99 2.07
C LEU A 190 10.48 7.84 1.46
N ALA A 191 11.37 7.17 2.17
CA ALA A 191 12.72 6.83 1.70
C ALA A 191 12.70 5.59 0.81
N SER A 192 11.95 5.68 -0.29
CA SER A 192 11.90 4.69 -1.38
C SER A 192 11.17 5.28 -2.60
N SER A 193 11.70 5.04 -3.79
CA SER A 193 11.03 5.28 -5.08
C SER A 193 10.12 4.13 -5.52
N GLU A 194 10.22 2.98 -4.86
CA GLU A 194 9.66 1.71 -5.35
C GLU A 194 8.33 1.34 -4.68
N VAL A 195 7.95 2.04 -3.62
CA VAL A 195 6.70 1.77 -2.91
C VAL A 195 5.66 2.83 -3.22
N SER A 196 4.51 2.35 -3.66
CA SER A 196 3.33 3.18 -3.83
C SER A 196 2.65 3.39 -2.46
N PRO A 197 2.32 4.63 -2.09
CA PRO A 197 1.55 4.89 -0.90
C PRO A 197 0.08 4.51 -1.03
N TRP A 198 -0.60 4.42 0.10
CA TRP A 198 -1.97 3.90 0.14
C TRP A 198 -2.91 4.76 -0.69
N PHE A 199 -3.70 4.11 -1.53
CA PHE A 199 -4.66 4.79 -2.41
C PHE A 199 -3.99 5.90 -3.25
N ASP A 200 -2.75 5.69 -3.73
CA ASP A 200 -1.99 6.68 -4.52
C ASP A 200 -2.70 7.19 -5.77
N ARG A 201 -3.64 6.42 -6.32
CA ARG A 201 -4.49 6.80 -7.46
C ARG A 201 -5.53 7.84 -7.11
N VAL A 202 -5.84 8.02 -5.83
CA VAL A 202 -6.95 8.82 -5.33
C VAL A 202 -6.46 9.94 -4.42
N LEU A 203 -5.49 9.66 -3.57
CA LEU A 203 -5.00 10.63 -2.59
C LEU A 203 -3.83 11.45 -3.13
N PRO A 204 -3.81 12.78 -2.90
CA PRO A 204 -2.80 13.67 -3.44
C PRO A 204 -1.51 13.65 -2.59
N TRP A 205 -0.78 12.53 -2.63
CA TRP A 205 0.37 12.29 -1.76
C TRP A 205 1.51 13.31 -1.89
N GLU A 206 1.73 13.88 -3.07
CA GLU A 206 2.70 14.97 -3.29
C GLU A 206 2.39 16.18 -2.40
N GLY A 207 1.10 16.41 -2.11
CA GLY A 207 0.63 17.45 -1.22
C GLY A 207 0.65 17.08 0.25
N MET A 208 0.82 15.81 0.62
CA MET A 208 0.75 15.32 2.01
C MET A 208 2.10 14.83 2.56
N ALA A 209 3.04 14.49 1.68
CA ALA A 209 4.27 13.77 2.03
C ALA A 209 5.49 14.31 1.30
N LEU A 210 6.67 13.88 1.75
CA LEU A 210 7.93 13.95 1.02
C LEU A 210 8.14 12.58 0.36
N LEU A 211 7.97 12.50 -0.97
CA LEU A 211 7.94 11.26 -1.72
C LEU A 211 9.27 10.98 -2.41
N GLY A 212 9.54 9.69 -2.67
CA GLY A 212 10.56 9.27 -3.63
C GLY A 212 11.99 9.59 -3.23
N VAL A 213 12.28 9.76 -1.94
CA VAL A 213 13.65 10.03 -1.47
C VAL A 213 14.50 8.79 -1.73
N ASP A 214 15.49 8.95 -2.61
CA ASP A 214 16.40 7.88 -2.99
C ASP A 214 17.38 7.58 -1.84
N GLN A 215 17.83 6.33 -1.72
CA GLN A 215 18.75 5.92 -0.67
C GLN A 215 20.06 6.74 -0.69
N ARG A 216 20.51 7.16 -1.88
CA ARG A 216 21.70 7.99 -2.09
C ARG A 216 21.55 9.42 -1.56
N GLU A 217 20.32 9.84 -1.26
CA GLU A 217 20.04 11.16 -0.67
C GLU A 217 20.05 11.13 0.86
N LEU A 218 19.99 9.95 1.50
CA LEU A 218 19.99 9.82 2.96
C LEU A 218 21.15 10.55 3.65
N PRO A 219 22.41 10.52 3.16
CA PRO A 219 23.50 11.30 3.77
C PRO A 219 23.29 12.82 3.71
N ARG A 220 22.56 13.31 2.70
CA ARG A 220 22.29 14.74 2.47
C ARG A 220 20.96 15.18 3.07
N LEU A 221 20.18 14.25 3.61
CA LEU A 221 18.83 14.51 4.10
C LEU A 221 18.75 15.62 5.15
N PRO A 222 19.69 15.75 6.13
CA PRO A 222 19.66 16.85 7.08
C PRO A 222 19.72 18.22 6.39
N ALA A 223 20.62 18.38 5.40
CA ALA A 223 20.75 19.63 4.65
C ALA A 223 19.53 19.91 3.76
N LEU A 224 18.91 18.86 3.19
CA LEU A 224 17.70 19.00 2.39
C LEU A 224 16.51 19.44 3.25
N LEU A 225 16.33 18.83 4.43
CA LEU A 225 15.24 19.20 5.35
C LEU A 225 15.45 20.59 5.96
N ALA A 226 16.70 20.98 6.25
CA ALA A 226 17.01 22.33 6.74
C ALA A 226 16.66 23.44 5.73
N ARG A 227 16.64 23.12 4.43
CA ARG A 227 16.26 24.05 3.34
C ARG A 227 14.76 24.02 3.03
N LEU A 228 14.01 23.10 3.61
CA LEU A 228 12.58 22.96 3.34
C LEU A 228 11.83 24.11 4.05
N PRO A 229 11.10 24.97 3.31
CA PRO A 229 10.39 26.07 3.94
C PRO A 229 9.35 25.57 4.95
N GLU A 230 9.25 26.26 6.08
CA GLU A 230 8.25 26.01 7.13
C GLU A 230 6.84 25.95 6.55
N GLU A 231 6.51 26.92 5.69
CA GLU A 231 5.21 27.00 5.03
C GLU A 231 4.88 25.72 4.25
N THR A 232 5.86 25.17 3.53
CA THR A 232 5.67 23.92 2.77
C THR A 232 5.32 22.75 3.69
N LEU A 233 5.97 22.64 4.86
CA LEU A 233 5.67 21.60 5.84
C LEU A 233 4.28 21.79 6.44
N VAL A 234 3.92 23.02 6.82
CA VAL A 234 2.59 23.34 7.37
C VAL A 234 1.48 22.99 6.35
N GLN A 235 1.67 23.32 5.06
CA GLN A 235 0.69 22.96 4.03
C GLN A 235 0.56 21.45 3.87
N LYS A 236 1.68 20.71 3.93
CA LYS A 236 1.65 19.24 3.90
C LYS A 236 0.94 18.63 5.10
N GLN A 237 1.19 19.14 6.30
CA GLN A 237 0.47 18.70 7.52
C GLN A 237 -1.03 19.00 7.43
N LYS A 238 -1.43 20.18 6.95
CA LYS A 238 -2.85 20.52 6.73
C LYS A 238 -3.52 19.56 5.74
N ALA A 239 -2.85 19.26 4.64
CA ALA A 239 -3.35 18.31 3.65
C ALA A 239 -3.45 16.90 4.23
N LEU A 240 -2.41 16.41 4.92
CA LEU A 240 -2.41 15.12 5.60
C LEU A 240 -3.57 15.05 6.61
N TRP A 241 -3.75 16.08 7.43
CA TRP A 241 -4.83 16.17 8.40
C TRP A 241 -6.20 16.12 7.73
N HIS A 242 -6.39 16.86 6.63
CA HIS A 242 -7.64 16.87 5.88
C HIS A 242 -8.02 15.45 5.38
N TYR A 243 -7.05 14.70 4.84
CA TYR A 243 -7.29 13.37 4.30
C TYR A 243 -7.13 12.22 5.30
N ARG A 244 -6.60 12.43 6.51
CA ARG A 244 -6.22 11.34 7.43
C ARG A 244 -7.31 10.29 7.63
N ARG A 245 -8.58 10.70 7.69
CA ARG A 245 -9.72 9.78 7.89
C ARG A 245 -9.88 8.78 6.74
N THR A 246 -9.41 9.07 5.53
CA THR A 246 -9.41 8.11 4.40
C THR A 246 -8.40 6.99 4.57
N LEU A 247 -7.45 7.15 5.50
CA LEU A 247 -6.35 6.21 5.77
C LEU A 247 -6.55 5.41 7.05
N LEU A 248 -7.58 5.72 7.84
CA LEU A 248 -7.89 5.06 9.11
C LEU A 248 -9.14 4.20 8.99
N TRP A 249 -9.11 3.04 9.64
CA TRP A 249 -10.27 2.15 9.74
C TRP A 249 -11.32 2.68 10.72
N PRO A 250 -12.58 2.24 10.63
CA PRO A 250 -13.60 2.57 11.62
C PRO A 250 -13.16 2.19 13.05
N PRO A 251 -13.54 2.97 14.08
CA PRO A 251 -14.40 4.15 14.03
C PRO A 251 -13.66 5.47 13.67
N ALA A 252 -12.32 5.45 13.59
CA ALA A 252 -11.51 6.66 13.41
C ALA A 252 -11.56 7.23 11.98
N GLY A 253 -11.91 6.41 10.99
CA GLY A 253 -11.95 6.82 9.60
C GLY A 253 -12.86 5.96 8.72
N ILE A 254 -12.64 6.08 7.42
CA ILE A 254 -13.44 5.51 6.35
C ILE A 254 -12.58 4.72 5.35
N ALA A 255 -11.42 4.20 5.76
CA ALA A 255 -10.53 3.42 4.90
C ALA A 255 -11.24 2.19 4.28
N TYR A 256 -12.21 1.60 4.98
CA TYR A 256 -13.07 0.54 4.43
C TYR A 256 -13.82 1.02 3.19
N ASN A 257 -14.52 2.16 3.30
CA ASN A 257 -15.25 2.77 2.19
C ASN A 257 -14.35 3.13 1.02
N VAL A 258 -13.16 3.68 1.29
CA VAL A 258 -12.17 4.01 0.25
C VAL A 258 -11.68 2.76 -0.46
N THR A 259 -11.45 1.66 0.29
CA THR A 259 -11.08 0.36 -0.28
C THR A 259 -12.19 -0.19 -1.16
N LEU A 260 -13.44 -0.19 -0.69
CA LEU A 260 -14.59 -0.63 -1.49
C LEU A 260 -14.78 0.22 -2.75
N ARG A 261 -14.58 1.53 -2.66
CA ARG A 261 -14.66 2.45 -3.79
C ARG A 261 -13.61 2.11 -4.85
N GLU A 262 -12.36 1.87 -4.45
CA GLU A 262 -11.30 1.48 -5.39
C GLU A 262 -11.56 0.12 -6.04
N ILE A 263 -12.08 -0.83 -5.28
CA ILE A 263 -12.53 -2.13 -5.82
C ILE A 263 -13.67 -1.94 -6.81
N CYS A 264 -14.65 -1.08 -6.50
CA CYS A 264 -15.77 -0.75 -7.38
C CYS A 264 -15.31 -0.11 -8.69
N VAL A 265 -14.42 0.88 -8.62
CA VAL A 265 -13.84 1.53 -9.83
C VAL A 265 -13.06 0.53 -10.67
N ARG A 266 -12.32 -0.38 -10.04
CA ARG A 266 -11.62 -1.46 -10.75
C ARG A 266 -12.61 -2.42 -11.42
N ALA A 267 -13.69 -2.80 -10.72
CA ALA A 267 -14.75 -3.62 -11.28
C ALA A 267 -15.39 -2.93 -12.49
N GLU A 268 -15.72 -1.63 -12.41
CA GLU A 268 -16.31 -0.87 -13.53
C GLU A 268 -15.40 -0.92 -14.76
N GLY A 269 -14.10 -0.68 -14.58
CA GLY A 269 -13.12 -0.73 -15.67
C GLY A 269 -13.07 -2.12 -16.34
N LEU A 270 -13.08 -3.19 -15.55
CA LEU A 270 -13.09 -4.57 -16.05
C LEU A 270 -14.42 -4.93 -16.74
N ALA A 271 -15.55 -4.43 -16.23
CA ALA A 271 -16.86 -4.66 -16.82
C ALA A 271 -17.02 -3.95 -18.18
N ARG A 272 -16.60 -2.67 -18.26
CA ARG A 272 -16.60 -1.91 -19.52
C ARG A 272 -15.72 -2.56 -20.59
N GLY A 273 -14.54 -3.07 -20.21
CA GLY A 273 -13.66 -3.81 -21.11
C GLY A 273 -14.27 -5.10 -21.68
N ARG A 274 -15.32 -5.64 -21.05
CA ARG A 274 -16.07 -6.84 -21.49
C ARG A 274 -17.40 -6.51 -22.17
N GLY A 275 -17.64 -5.24 -22.53
CA GLY A 275 -18.87 -4.80 -23.20
C GLY A 275 -20.11 -4.75 -22.30
N ALA A 276 -19.95 -4.93 -20.98
CA ALA A 276 -21.06 -4.86 -20.05
C ALA A 276 -21.48 -3.41 -19.79
N ARG A 277 -22.80 -3.16 -19.66
CA ARG A 277 -23.38 -1.83 -19.48
C ARG A 277 -23.60 -1.42 -18.01
N TRP A 278 -23.03 -2.15 -17.06
CA TRP A 278 -23.15 -1.84 -15.63
C TRP A 278 -22.56 -0.45 -15.33
N LYS A 279 -23.32 0.34 -14.57
CA LYS A 279 -22.87 1.63 -14.04
C LYS A 279 -23.10 1.58 -12.53
N TRP A 280 -22.01 1.53 -11.78
CA TRP A 280 -22.05 1.57 -10.32
C TRP A 280 -21.78 3.00 -9.88
N ASP A 281 -22.57 3.50 -8.93
CA ASP A 281 -22.21 4.76 -8.26
C ASP A 281 -21.14 4.48 -7.20
N CYS A 282 -19.90 4.23 -7.64
CA CYS A 282 -18.80 3.92 -6.74
C CYS A 282 -18.51 5.07 -5.77
N ASP A 283 -18.84 6.31 -6.13
CA ASP A 283 -18.58 7.46 -5.29
C ASP A 283 -19.64 7.65 -4.19
N ALA A 284 -20.80 7.00 -4.29
CA ALA A 284 -21.78 6.91 -3.20
C ALA A 284 -21.22 6.18 -1.97
N LEU A 285 -20.12 5.43 -2.11
CA LEU A 285 -19.41 4.82 -0.99
C LEU A 285 -18.68 5.86 -0.13
N LEU A 286 -18.46 7.08 -0.63
CA LEU A 286 -17.73 8.14 0.05
C LEU A 286 -18.65 9.30 0.47
N PRO A 287 -18.33 10.03 1.55
CA PRO A 287 -19.04 11.26 1.88
C PRO A 287 -18.93 12.30 0.76
N ALA A 288 -20.05 12.97 0.42
CA ALA A 288 -20.14 13.87 -0.74
C ALA A 288 -19.03 14.95 -0.81
N GLY A 289 -18.67 15.55 0.33
CA GLY A 289 -17.61 16.58 0.39
C GLY A 289 -16.20 16.05 0.09
N LEU A 290 -15.94 14.76 0.33
CA LEU A 290 -14.66 14.13 0.00
C LEU A 290 -14.60 13.79 -1.50
N THR A 291 -15.69 13.29 -2.07
CA THR A 291 -15.81 12.93 -3.49
C THR A 291 -15.41 14.09 -4.40
N GLN A 292 -15.90 15.31 -4.12
CA GLN A 292 -15.57 16.50 -4.91
C GLN A 292 -14.07 16.84 -4.87
N SER A 293 -13.44 16.69 -3.71
CA SER A 293 -12.00 16.92 -3.53
C SER A 293 -11.16 15.91 -4.34
N LEU A 294 -11.54 14.63 -4.31
CA LEU A 294 -10.84 13.54 -5.02
C LEU A 294 -10.98 13.64 -6.55
N HIS A 295 -12.13 14.07 -7.08
CA HIS A 295 -12.34 14.21 -8.53
C HIS A 295 -11.66 15.42 -9.16
N SER A 296 -11.49 16.51 -8.40
CA SER A 296 -10.81 17.73 -8.87
C SER A 296 -9.37 17.47 -9.34
N LYS A 297 -8.79 16.33 -8.95
CA LYS A 297 -7.43 15.92 -9.28
C LYS A 297 -7.35 14.51 -9.86
N ARG A 298 -8.33 14.08 -10.68
CA ARG A 298 -8.08 12.95 -11.60
C ARG A 298 -6.84 13.31 -12.43
N TRP A 299 -5.71 12.73 -12.04
CA TRP A 299 -4.44 12.81 -12.72
C TRP A 299 -4.68 12.55 -14.21
N LYS A 300 -4.52 13.59 -15.03
CA LYS A 300 -4.28 13.42 -16.46
C LYS A 300 -2.93 12.72 -16.52
N GLY A 301 -2.97 11.39 -16.67
CA GLY A 301 -1.78 10.55 -16.69
C GLY A 301 -0.70 11.19 -17.56
N SER A 302 0.53 11.25 -17.03
CA SER A 302 1.67 11.47 -17.91
C SER A 302 1.62 10.38 -18.98
N LYS A 303 1.68 10.80 -20.24
CA LYS A 303 2.01 9.94 -21.37
C LYS A 303 3.28 9.13 -21.08
#